data_AF-A0A3Q0FTK6-F1
#
_entry.id   AF-A0A3Q0FTK6-F1
#
_cell.length_a   1.000
_cell.length_b   1.000
_cell.length_c   1.000
_cell.angle_alpha   90.00
_cell.angle_beta   90.00
_cell.angle_gamma   90.00
#
_symmetry.space_group_name_H-M   'P 1'
#
loop_
_entity.id
_entity.type
_entity.pdbx_description
1 polymer ?
#
loop_
_entity_poly.entity_id
_entity_poly.type
_entity_poly.pdbx_seq_one_letter_code
_entity_poly.pdbx_strand_id
1 'polypeptide(L)'
;MANPQHLQMREDIEKYQRMAGVKSDSFRDLEAVPHWRAYETGVQHYKVDEYQEAVVKLEESLKEALLALEDCRALCEGPWEDETEEEIQPGLYEAVAAHYIQVLKCRQQCVLDIATKPGRVSATEDFIPSHFDLLQFAYNQVGNQALAAECAASYLLFYPMDESMLEKMKYYQTELGEGVSVTARENIYHYVQQSLKEKKLIYYAVEHLGGTFNDPDLWTSDELIPESQKQKRREDQEKQRLENLDVEQPEQRGPLFFEGLTITQDSRQLNGSQRVVFDRVLTDSECKDILRLAKAAGGTGDSYRGRRSPHTPHERFEGLTVLKALQLAQDGAVNWRDAKLLLQASEKSRKIVQSYFTPGKKLHFSFTHLVCRTAVEGEQDDRMDLSHPVHADNCLLDPEGKECWKEPPAYMYRDYSGILYLNDDFKGGELFFTELNAVTVTASGFSEWRTHH
;
A
#
# COMPACT_ATOMS: atom_id res chain seq x y z
N MET A 1 -12.51 11.45 10.72
CA MET A 1 -11.99 12.82 10.54
C MET A 1 -11.73 13.06 9.07
N ALA A 2 -12.49 13.96 8.46
CA ALA A 2 -12.44 14.21 7.03
C ALA A 2 -11.27 15.08 6.55
N ASN A 3 -10.64 15.86 7.45
CA ASN A 3 -9.46 16.68 7.14
C ASN A 3 -8.26 16.29 8.02
N PRO A 4 -7.74 15.05 7.91
CA PRO A 4 -6.68 14.54 8.78
C PRO A 4 -5.35 15.31 8.63
N GLN A 5 -5.17 16.06 7.54
CA GLN A 5 -3.96 16.81 7.23
C GLN A 5 -3.96 18.26 7.78
N HIS A 6 -5.09 18.74 8.35
CA HIS A 6 -5.21 20.14 8.80
C HIS A 6 -4.54 20.35 10.17
N LEU A 7 -3.27 20.78 10.16
CA LEU A 7 -2.42 20.96 11.35
C LEU A 7 -3.13 21.69 12.52
N GLN A 8 -3.77 22.84 12.26
CA GLN A 8 -4.45 23.60 13.31
C GLN A 8 -5.59 22.83 13.99
N MET A 9 -6.34 22.02 13.22
CA MET A 9 -7.46 21.25 13.75
C MET A 9 -6.95 20.07 14.58
N ARG A 10 -5.79 19.50 14.22
CA ARG A 10 -5.11 18.46 15.02
C ARG A 10 -4.71 19.01 16.39
N GLU A 11 -4.00 20.14 16.41
CA GLU A 11 -3.56 20.79 17.65
C GLU A 11 -4.75 21.17 18.55
N ASP A 12 -5.83 21.67 17.96
CA ASP A 12 -7.04 22.05 18.69
C ASP A 12 -7.76 20.83 19.28
N ILE A 13 -7.91 19.74 18.52
CA ILE A 13 -8.53 18.49 19.01
C ILE A 13 -7.72 17.90 20.17
N GLU A 14 -6.40 17.83 20.05
CA GLU A 14 -5.54 17.34 21.14
C GLU A 14 -5.63 18.22 22.38
N LYS A 15 -5.66 19.54 22.20
CA LYS A 15 -5.86 20.49 23.29
C LYS A 15 -7.19 20.21 24.01
N TYR A 16 -8.28 20.00 23.27
CA TYR A 16 -9.58 19.67 23.87
C TYR A 16 -9.57 18.30 24.57
N GLN A 17 -8.88 17.29 24.04
CA GLN A 17 -8.78 15.96 24.67
C GLN A 17 -8.09 16.02 26.04
N ARG A 18 -7.13 16.94 26.22
CA ARG A 18 -6.40 17.12 27.49
C ARG A 18 -7.17 17.95 28.52
N MET A 19 -8.31 18.55 28.15
CA MET A 19 -9.10 19.35 29.08
C MET A 19 -9.89 18.47 30.06
N ALA A 20 -9.86 18.83 31.34
CA ALA A 20 -10.58 18.12 32.38
C ALA A 20 -12.10 18.12 32.10
N GLY A 21 -12.71 16.92 32.09
CA GLY A 21 -14.15 16.74 31.85
C GLY A 21 -14.53 16.39 30.41
N VAL A 22 -13.60 16.47 29.45
CA VAL A 22 -13.80 16.03 28.07
C VAL A 22 -13.62 14.51 27.98
N LYS A 23 -14.57 13.80 27.38
CA LYS A 23 -14.54 12.35 27.16
C LYS A 23 -14.37 12.03 25.68
N SER A 24 -14.07 10.78 25.33
CA SER A 24 -14.08 10.30 23.93
C SER A 24 -15.37 10.71 23.20
N ASP A 25 -16.51 10.58 23.89
CA ASP A 25 -17.84 10.84 23.33
C ASP A 25 -18.12 12.35 23.18
N SER A 26 -17.24 13.22 23.66
CA SER A 26 -17.31 14.67 23.44
C SER A 26 -16.87 15.06 22.02
N PHE A 27 -16.17 14.17 21.32
CA PHE A 27 -15.80 14.38 19.92
C PHE A 27 -16.81 13.69 19.02
N ARG A 28 -17.55 14.50 18.25
CA ARG A 28 -18.51 14.02 17.27
C ARG A 28 -18.02 14.35 15.88
N ASP A 29 -17.73 13.32 15.09
CA ASP A 29 -17.50 13.49 13.66
C ASP A 29 -18.86 13.77 12.99
N LEU A 30 -19.03 15.01 12.52
CA LEU A 30 -20.24 15.45 11.82
C LEU A 30 -20.28 14.98 10.37
N GLU A 31 -19.13 14.53 9.84
CA GLU A 31 -18.98 13.99 8.50
C GLU A 31 -18.90 12.45 8.51
N ALA A 32 -19.18 11.84 9.67
CA ALA A 32 -19.27 10.39 9.78
C ALA A 32 -20.41 9.86 8.92
N VAL A 33 -20.05 9.14 7.86
CA VAL A 33 -21.02 8.53 6.97
C VAL A 33 -21.52 7.21 7.59
N PRO A 34 -22.84 6.97 7.69
CA PRO A 34 -23.42 5.84 8.43
C PRO A 34 -22.85 4.47 8.02
N HIS A 35 -22.74 4.20 6.71
CA HIS A 35 -22.22 2.92 6.22
C HIS A 35 -20.77 2.69 6.61
N TRP A 36 -19.90 3.71 6.51
CA TRP A 36 -18.50 3.58 6.91
C TRP A 36 -18.34 3.29 8.40
N ARG A 37 -19.12 3.96 9.25
CA ARG A 37 -19.10 3.70 10.69
C ARG A 37 -19.51 2.26 11.02
N ALA A 38 -20.57 1.78 10.37
CA ALA A 38 -21.03 0.41 10.52
C ALA A 38 -19.99 -0.60 9.99
N TYR A 39 -19.40 -0.33 8.81
CA TYR A 39 -18.37 -1.17 8.19
C TYR A 39 -17.16 -1.36 9.10
N GLU A 40 -16.60 -0.27 9.61
CA GLU A 40 -15.41 -0.32 10.46
C GLU A 40 -15.68 -1.08 11.76
N THR A 41 -16.85 -0.86 12.35
CA THR A 41 -17.26 -1.60 13.55
C THR A 41 -17.44 -3.09 13.23
N GLY A 42 -18.06 -3.43 12.09
CA GLY A 42 -18.24 -4.81 11.65
C GLY A 42 -16.92 -5.53 11.36
N VAL A 43 -15.98 -4.85 10.70
CA VAL A 43 -14.63 -5.38 10.44
C VAL A 43 -13.83 -5.51 11.74
N GLN A 44 -14.00 -4.62 12.71
CA GLN A 44 -13.37 -4.75 14.03
C GLN A 44 -13.84 -6.02 14.74
N HIS A 45 -15.17 -6.24 14.83
CA HIS A 45 -15.73 -7.47 15.39
C HIS A 45 -15.27 -8.72 14.62
N TYR A 46 -15.23 -8.65 13.29
CA TYR A 46 -14.74 -9.74 12.44
C TYR A 46 -13.29 -10.11 12.77
N LYS A 47 -12.41 -9.13 13.02
CA LYS A 47 -10.99 -9.35 13.35
C LYS A 47 -10.75 -9.97 14.73
N VAL A 48 -11.70 -9.87 15.64
CA VAL A 48 -11.62 -10.44 17.00
C VAL A 48 -12.51 -11.68 17.15
N ASP A 49 -12.95 -12.28 16.04
CA ASP A 49 -13.80 -13.48 15.97
C ASP A 49 -15.20 -13.31 16.60
N GLU A 50 -15.67 -12.07 16.79
CA GLU A 50 -17.03 -11.75 17.24
C GLU A 50 -18.00 -11.74 16.05
N TYR A 51 -18.21 -12.90 15.43
CA TYR A 51 -18.92 -13.01 14.15
C TYR A 51 -20.40 -12.63 14.23
N GLN A 52 -21.05 -12.81 15.38
CA GLN A 52 -22.47 -12.48 15.56
C GLN A 52 -22.69 -10.96 15.48
N GLU A 53 -21.83 -10.19 16.12
CA GLU A 53 -21.81 -8.72 16.12
C GLU A 53 -21.31 -8.19 14.78
N ALA A 54 -20.32 -8.86 14.17
CA ALA A 54 -19.81 -8.53 12.84
C ALA A 54 -20.92 -8.59 11.78
N VAL A 55 -21.72 -9.66 11.76
CA VAL A 55 -22.86 -9.81 10.86
C VAL A 55 -23.82 -8.61 10.98
N VAL A 56 -24.21 -8.26 12.20
CA VAL A 56 -25.16 -7.15 12.44
C VAL A 56 -24.65 -5.85 11.85
N LYS A 57 -23.37 -5.55 12.08
CA LYS A 57 -22.75 -4.29 11.63
C LYS A 57 -22.42 -4.27 10.14
N LEU A 58 -22.04 -5.40 9.55
CA LEU A 58 -21.80 -5.51 8.11
C LEU A 58 -23.10 -5.44 7.31
N GLU A 59 -24.20 -6.00 7.80
CA GLU A 59 -25.52 -5.84 7.17
C GLU A 59 -26.04 -4.41 7.26
N GLU A 60 -25.85 -3.76 8.43
CA GLU A 60 -26.15 -2.34 8.61
C GLU A 60 -25.34 -1.49 7.61
N SER A 61 -24.04 -1.76 7.48
CA SER A 61 -23.16 -1.11 6.51
C SER A 61 -23.64 -1.27 5.08
N LEU A 62 -23.91 -2.51 4.65
CA LEU A 62 -24.33 -2.80 3.28
C LEU A 62 -25.65 -2.10 2.94
N LYS A 63 -26.61 -2.11 3.87
CA LYS A 63 -27.90 -1.43 3.68
C LYS A 63 -27.71 0.08 3.53
N GLU A 64 -26.97 0.71 4.43
CA GLU A 64 -26.72 2.15 4.37
C GLU A 64 -25.90 2.53 3.13
N ALA A 65 -24.95 1.68 2.70
CA ALA A 65 -24.15 1.93 1.51
C ALA A 65 -25.00 1.91 0.23
N LEU A 66 -25.94 0.97 0.12
CA LEU A 66 -26.87 0.90 -1.02
C LEU A 66 -27.86 2.07 -1.03
N LEU A 67 -28.28 2.56 0.15
CA LEU A 67 -29.09 3.78 0.24
C LEU A 67 -28.30 5.01 -0.22
N ALA A 68 -27.08 5.18 0.30
CA ALA A 68 -26.19 6.26 -0.12
C ALA A 68 -25.88 6.23 -1.63
N LEU A 69 -25.79 5.03 -2.20
CA LEU A 69 -25.62 4.84 -3.64
C LEU A 69 -26.80 5.39 -4.43
N GLU A 70 -28.03 5.04 -4.05
CA GLU A 70 -29.24 5.52 -4.71
C GLU A 70 -29.41 7.03 -4.53
N ASP A 71 -29.11 7.56 -3.35
CA ASP A 71 -29.12 9.02 -3.09
C ASP A 71 -28.13 9.76 -4.00
N CYS A 72 -26.89 9.27 -4.12
CA CYS A 72 -25.90 9.83 -5.05
C CYS A 72 -26.40 9.76 -6.50
N ARG A 73 -26.95 8.62 -6.91
CA ARG A 73 -27.43 8.42 -8.29
C ARG A 73 -28.61 9.33 -8.63
N ALA A 74 -29.46 9.66 -7.65
CA ALA A 74 -30.54 10.62 -7.82
C ALA A 74 -30.03 12.05 -8.03
N LEU A 75 -28.92 12.43 -7.40
CA LEU A 75 -28.30 13.75 -7.56
C LEU A 75 -27.64 13.95 -8.94
N CYS A 76 -27.38 12.88 -9.67
CA CYS A 76 -26.79 12.95 -11.02
C CYS A 76 -27.74 13.52 -12.09
N GLU A 77 -29.05 13.64 -11.84
CA GLU A 77 -30.02 14.22 -12.78
C GLU A 77 -30.03 15.77 -12.77
N GLY A 78 -29.03 16.39 -12.14
CA GLY A 78 -28.87 17.84 -12.05
C GLY A 78 -28.52 18.53 -13.38
N PRO A 79 -28.57 19.88 -13.41
CA PRO A 79 -28.21 20.67 -14.58
C PRO A 79 -26.75 20.45 -14.99
N TRP A 80 -26.48 20.58 -16.30
CA TRP A 80 -25.15 20.42 -16.88
C TRP A 80 -24.22 21.54 -16.38
N GLU A 81 -23.23 21.20 -15.54
CA GLU A 81 -22.14 22.09 -15.11
C GLU A 81 -20.92 21.91 -16.01
N ASP A 82 -20.91 22.51 -17.20
CA ASP A 82 -19.68 22.72 -17.97
C ASP A 82 -19.46 24.23 -18.16
N GLU A 83 -18.35 24.74 -17.60
CA GLU A 83 -17.94 26.15 -17.68
C GLU A 83 -17.23 26.51 -18.99
N THR A 84 -16.98 25.54 -19.87
CA THR A 84 -16.32 25.78 -21.17
C THR A 84 -17.36 26.03 -22.26
N GLU A 85 -18.06 27.16 -22.17
CA GLU A 85 -18.80 27.74 -23.30
C GLU A 85 -17.81 28.38 -24.30
N GLU A 86 -17.14 27.59 -25.14
CA GLU A 86 -16.66 28.12 -26.43
C GLU A 86 -16.84 27.07 -27.54
N GLU A 87 -17.66 27.46 -28.52
CA GLU A 87 -17.66 26.97 -29.92
C GLU A 87 -18.26 25.59 -30.21
N ILE A 88 -19.60 25.54 -30.24
CA ILE A 88 -20.50 24.88 -31.23
C ILE A 88 -21.79 24.57 -30.48
N GLN A 89 -22.93 25.11 -30.92
CA GLN A 89 -24.23 24.68 -30.38
C GLN A 89 -24.54 23.30 -30.96
N PRO A 90 -24.48 22.20 -30.18
CA PRO A 90 -24.88 20.90 -30.67
C PRO A 90 -26.37 20.94 -31.04
N GLY A 91 -26.79 20.14 -32.02
CA GLY A 91 -28.21 19.94 -32.30
C GLY A 91 -28.93 19.39 -31.07
N LEU A 92 -30.26 19.54 -31.04
CA LEU A 92 -31.07 19.12 -29.88
C LEU A 92 -30.81 17.65 -29.49
N TYR A 93 -30.64 16.76 -30.47
CA TYR A 93 -30.41 15.34 -30.22
C TYR A 93 -29.02 15.06 -29.65
N GLU A 94 -28.00 15.76 -30.14
CA GLU A 94 -26.64 15.67 -29.64
C GLU A 94 -26.53 16.22 -28.22
N ALA A 95 -27.21 17.33 -27.92
CA ALA A 95 -27.28 17.91 -26.58
C ALA A 95 -27.97 16.96 -25.59
N VAL A 96 -29.11 16.37 -25.99
CA VAL A 96 -29.83 15.39 -25.18
C VAL A 96 -28.98 14.15 -24.94
N ALA A 97 -28.32 13.61 -25.97
CA ALA A 97 -27.45 12.46 -25.85
C ALA A 97 -26.26 12.75 -24.92
N ALA A 98 -25.58 13.88 -25.10
CA ALA A 98 -24.45 14.29 -24.27
C ALA A 98 -24.86 14.40 -22.79
N HIS A 99 -26.00 15.03 -22.50
CA HIS A 99 -26.52 15.13 -21.15
C HIS A 99 -26.84 13.75 -20.55
N TYR A 100 -27.53 12.86 -21.27
CA TYR A 100 -27.78 11.50 -20.76
C TYR A 100 -26.49 10.71 -20.51
N ILE A 101 -25.48 10.86 -21.38
CA ILE A 101 -24.17 10.21 -21.18
C ILE A 101 -23.50 10.73 -19.91
N GLN A 102 -23.57 12.04 -19.65
CA GLN A 102 -23.06 12.63 -18.42
C GLN A 102 -23.77 12.09 -17.18
N VAL A 103 -25.11 12.05 -17.19
CA VAL A 103 -25.92 11.47 -16.10
C VAL A 103 -25.50 10.03 -15.83
N LEU A 104 -25.34 9.21 -16.88
CA LEU A 104 -24.90 7.83 -16.76
C LEU A 104 -23.48 7.73 -16.18
N LYS A 105 -22.53 8.55 -16.63
CA LYS A 105 -21.16 8.58 -16.09
C LYS A 105 -21.14 8.98 -14.61
N CYS A 106 -21.88 10.00 -14.22
CA CYS A 106 -22.03 10.40 -12.82
C CYS A 106 -22.59 9.26 -11.97
N ARG A 107 -23.66 8.60 -12.44
CA ARG A 107 -24.27 7.48 -11.73
C ARG A 107 -23.34 6.28 -11.54
N GLN A 108 -22.41 6.07 -12.47
CA GLN A 108 -21.37 5.06 -12.34
C GLN A 108 -20.30 5.49 -11.34
N GLN A 109 -19.91 6.78 -11.33
CA GLN A 109 -18.93 7.33 -10.38
C GLN A 109 -19.37 7.20 -8.91
N CYS A 110 -20.67 7.22 -8.63
CA CYS A 110 -21.22 7.08 -7.27
C CYS A 110 -20.72 5.85 -6.50
N VAL A 111 -20.33 4.76 -7.18
CA VAL A 111 -19.77 3.57 -6.51
C VAL A 111 -18.42 3.89 -5.84
N LEU A 112 -17.62 4.77 -6.44
CA LEU A 112 -16.36 5.24 -5.87
C LEU A 112 -16.61 6.20 -4.71
N ASP A 113 -17.64 7.05 -4.82
CA ASP A 113 -17.97 8.04 -3.78
C ASP A 113 -18.39 7.33 -2.48
N ILE A 114 -19.30 6.35 -2.56
CA ILE A 114 -19.69 5.56 -1.38
C ILE A 114 -18.52 4.73 -0.83
N ALA A 115 -17.62 4.27 -1.70
CA ALA A 115 -16.46 3.47 -1.34
C ALA A 115 -15.26 4.30 -0.88
N THR A 116 -15.34 5.63 -0.95
CA THR A 116 -14.29 6.53 -0.45
C THR A 116 -14.61 6.91 0.98
N LYS A 117 -13.74 6.47 1.90
CA LYS A 117 -13.88 6.86 3.31
C LYS A 117 -13.60 8.36 3.47
N PRO A 118 -14.39 9.10 4.27
CA PRO A 118 -14.10 10.50 4.59
C PRO A 118 -12.65 10.69 5.07
N GLY A 119 -11.91 11.56 4.40
CA GLY A 119 -10.50 11.83 4.66
C GLY A 119 -9.50 10.95 3.90
N ARG A 120 -9.95 10.02 3.04
CA ARG A 120 -9.12 9.32 2.05
C ARG A 120 -9.32 9.92 0.67
N VAL A 121 -8.30 9.80 -0.19
CA VAL A 121 -8.34 10.29 -1.59
C VAL A 121 -8.82 9.19 -2.54
N SER A 122 -8.65 7.91 -2.18
CA SER A 122 -9.03 6.77 -3.02
C SER A 122 -10.17 5.95 -2.42
N ALA A 123 -10.98 5.40 -3.33
CA ALA A 123 -12.03 4.45 -3.02
C ALA A 123 -11.45 3.10 -2.58
N THR A 124 -12.19 2.40 -1.73
CA THR A 124 -11.91 1.01 -1.39
C THR A 124 -12.36 0.13 -2.55
N GLU A 125 -11.41 -0.61 -3.13
CA GLU A 125 -11.71 -1.56 -4.21
C GLU A 125 -12.73 -2.59 -3.76
N ASP A 126 -13.65 -2.93 -4.66
CA ASP A 126 -14.71 -3.92 -4.42
C ASP A 126 -15.45 -3.72 -3.10
N PHE A 127 -15.77 -2.47 -2.75
CA PHE A 127 -16.47 -2.18 -1.51
C PHE A 127 -17.76 -2.98 -1.35
N ILE A 128 -18.65 -3.03 -2.35
CA ILE A 128 -19.88 -3.83 -2.29
C ILE A 128 -19.58 -5.35 -2.31
N PRO A 129 -18.80 -5.90 -3.28
CA PRO A 129 -18.47 -7.34 -3.28
C PRO A 129 -17.81 -7.82 -1.98
N SER A 130 -16.90 -7.04 -1.38
CA SER A 130 -16.21 -7.39 -0.14
C SER A 130 -17.16 -7.52 1.06
N HIS A 131 -18.29 -6.80 1.09
CA HIS A 131 -19.32 -7.05 2.11
C HIS A 131 -19.85 -8.48 2.01
N PHE A 132 -20.12 -8.97 0.80
CA PHE A 132 -20.63 -10.32 0.61
C PHE A 132 -19.60 -11.39 0.96
N ASP A 133 -18.31 -11.17 0.69
CA ASP A 133 -17.26 -12.10 1.11
C ASP A 133 -17.09 -12.14 2.64
N LEU A 134 -17.14 -10.98 3.32
CA LEU A 134 -17.12 -10.94 4.79
C LEU A 134 -18.38 -11.56 5.41
N LEU A 135 -19.55 -11.23 4.86
CA LEU A 135 -20.84 -11.73 5.35
C LEU A 135 -20.99 -13.24 5.15
N GLN A 136 -20.60 -13.80 4.00
CA GLN A 136 -20.69 -15.25 3.78
C GLN A 136 -19.87 -16.01 4.83
N PHE A 137 -18.67 -15.50 5.16
CA PHE A 137 -17.82 -16.13 6.14
C PHE A 137 -18.41 -16.00 7.54
N ALA A 138 -18.83 -14.79 7.93
CA ALA A 138 -19.37 -14.54 9.25
C ALA A 138 -20.68 -15.33 9.50
N TYR A 139 -21.58 -15.41 8.51
CA TYR A 139 -22.78 -16.23 8.60
C TYR A 139 -22.47 -17.72 8.75
N ASN A 140 -21.46 -18.21 8.04
CA ASN A 140 -21.01 -19.60 8.17
C ASN A 140 -20.49 -19.89 9.60
N GLN A 141 -19.69 -18.99 10.18
CA GLN A 141 -19.19 -19.14 11.56
C GLN A 141 -20.31 -19.11 12.61
N VAL A 142 -21.38 -18.37 12.35
CA VAL A 142 -22.58 -18.32 13.21
C VAL A 142 -23.51 -19.52 12.97
N GLY A 143 -23.23 -20.37 11.98
CA GLY A 143 -23.99 -21.57 11.65
C GLY A 143 -25.23 -21.32 10.77
N ASN A 144 -25.34 -20.14 10.15
CA ASN A 144 -26.44 -19.81 9.23
C ASN A 144 -26.02 -20.05 7.77
N GLN A 145 -26.07 -21.31 7.35
CA GLN A 145 -25.65 -21.73 6.01
C GLN A 145 -26.52 -21.15 4.90
N ALA A 146 -27.81 -20.90 5.16
CA ALA A 146 -28.73 -20.34 4.17
C ALA A 146 -28.33 -18.91 3.78
N LEU A 147 -28.07 -18.05 4.78
CA LEU A 147 -27.62 -16.67 4.53
C LEU A 147 -26.18 -16.61 4.02
N ALA A 148 -25.31 -17.53 4.46
CA ALA A 148 -23.97 -17.65 3.89
C ALA A 148 -24.02 -17.96 2.39
N ALA A 149 -24.88 -18.91 1.98
CA ALA A 149 -25.08 -19.26 0.58
C ALA A 149 -25.69 -18.11 -0.23
N GLU A 150 -26.66 -17.38 0.31
CA GLU A 150 -27.25 -16.20 -0.33
C GLU A 150 -26.20 -15.10 -0.58
N CYS A 151 -25.31 -14.86 0.39
CA CYS A 151 -24.20 -13.90 0.26
C CYS A 151 -23.19 -14.36 -0.79
N ALA A 152 -22.79 -15.64 -0.77
CA ALA A 152 -21.91 -16.21 -1.79
C ALA A 152 -22.52 -16.12 -3.20
N ALA A 153 -23.81 -16.43 -3.35
CA ALA A 153 -24.53 -16.27 -4.61
C ALA A 153 -24.58 -14.80 -5.08
N SER A 154 -24.72 -13.86 -4.14
CA SER A 154 -24.70 -12.42 -4.44
C SER A 154 -23.33 -11.93 -4.86
N TYR A 155 -22.26 -12.41 -4.23
CA TYR A 155 -20.87 -12.14 -4.65
C TYR A 155 -20.61 -12.64 -6.08
N LEU A 156 -21.08 -13.86 -6.40
CA LEU A 156 -20.90 -14.48 -7.73
C LEU A 156 -21.64 -13.75 -8.85
N LEU A 157 -22.54 -12.79 -8.56
CA LEU A 157 -23.08 -11.88 -9.58
C LEU A 157 -22.02 -10.92 -10.14
N PHE A 158 -21.03 -10.55 -9.31
CA PHE A 158 -19.91 -9.69 -9.70
C PHE A 158 -18.79 -10.52 -10.33
N TYR A 159 -18.40 -11.62 -9.67
CA TYR A 159 -17.31 -12.49 -10.13
C TYR A 159 -17.78 -13.93 -10.35
N PRO A 160 -18.47 -14.24 -11.48
CA PRO A 160 -19.03 -15.57 -11.73
C PRO A 160 -18.01 -16.71 -11.83
N MET A 161 -16.74 -16.38 -12.04
CA MET A 161 -15.63 -17.33 -12.27
C MET A 161 -14.67 -17.41 -11.07
N ASP A 162 -15.01 -16.81 -9.93
CA ASP A 162 -14.19 -16.91 -8.71
C ASP A 162 -14.21 -18.34 -8.17
N GLU A 163 -13.10 -19.07 -8.38
CA GLU A 163 -12.99 -20.48 -8.00
C GLU A 163 -13.18 -20.68 -6.49
N SER A 164 -12.65 -19.75 -5.67
CA SER A 164 -12.71 -19.84 -4.21
C SER A 164 -14.15 -19.73 -3.69
N MET A 165 -14.94 -18.81 -4.27
CA MET A 165 -16.32 -18.62 -3.90
C MET A 165 -17.22 -19.73 -4.47
N LEU A 166 -16.91 -20.24 -5.67
CA LEU A 166 -17.62 -21.40 -6.24
C LEU A 166 -17.42 -22.67 -5.41
N GLU A 167 -16.24 -22.88 -4.83
CA GLU A 167 -15.99 -23.99 -3.91
C GLU A 167 -16.80 -23.85 -2.60
N LYS A 168 -16.79 -22.66 -1.99
CA LYS A 168 -17.62 -22.35 -0.81
C LYS A 168 -19.12 -22.56 -1.11
N MET A 169 -19.58 -22.13 -2.29
CA MET A 169 -20.96 -22.30 -2.72
C MET A 169 -21.36 -23.78 -2.82
N LYS A 170 -20.49 -24.65 -3.37
CA LYS A 170 -20.73 -26.10 -3.41
C LYS A 170 -20.81 -26.71 -2.01
N TYR A 171 -19.95 -26.25 -1.10
CA TYR A 171 -20.02 -26.63 0.31
C TYR A 171 -21.37 -26.25 0.92
N TYR A 172 -21.83 -25.01 0.76
CA TYR A 172 -23.12 -24.56 1.29
C TYR A 172 -24.32 -25.31 0.69
N GLN A 173 -24.30 -25.60 -0.60
CA GLN A 173 -25.34 -26.40 -1.25
C GLN A 173 -25.40 -27.83 -0.70
N THR A 174 -24.25 -28.41 -0.35
CA THR A 174 -24.18 -29.74 0.24
C THR A 174 -24.76 -29.74 1.65
N GLU A 175 -24.43 -28.74 2.46
CA GLU A 175 -24.94 -28.58 3.83
C GLU A 175 -26.45 -28.27 3.87
N LEU A 176 -26.97 -27.51 2.90
CA LEU A 176 -28.42 -27.21 2.78
C LEU A 176 -29.24 -28.39 2.25
N GLY A 177 -28.60 -29.36 1.59
CA GLY A 177 -29.21 -30.53 0.98
C GLY A 177 -29.62 -30.34 -0.49
N GLU A 178 -29.61 -31.45 -1.24
CA GLU A 178 -29.99 -31.45 -2.67
C GLU A 178 -31.44 -30.97 -2.87
N GLY A 179 -31.61 -29.86 -3.59
CA GLY A 179 -32.92 -29.31 -3.97
C GLY A 179 -33.25 -27.92 -3.43
N VAL A 180 -32.42 -27.35 -2.54
CA VAL A 180 -32.57 -25.95 -2.11
C VAL A 180 -31.97 -25.03 -3.18
N SER A 181 -32.84 -24.27 -3.85
CA SER A 181 -32.41 -23.23 -4.80
C SER A 181 -31.86 -22.03 -4.04
N VAL A 182 -30.54 -21.89 -4.01
CA VAL A 182 -29.90 -20.68 -3.47
C VAL A 182 -29.91 -19.61 -4.56
N THR A 183 -30.54 -18.47 -4.25
CA THR A 183 -30.58 -17.30 -5.14
C THR A 183 -29.81 -16.15 -4.54
N ALA A 184 -29.20 -15.33 -5.39
CA ALA A 184 -28.63 -14.06 -4.95
C ALA A 184 -29.73 -13.10 -4.45
N ARG A 185 -29.35 -12.10 -3.65
CA ARG A 185 -30.26 -11.05 -3.20
C ARG A 185 -30.82 -10.27 -4.39
N GLU A 186 -32.13 -10.08 -4.40
CA GLU A 186 -32.86 -9.47 -5.52
C GLU A 186 -32.38 -8.03 -5.82
N ASN A 187 -32.16 -7.22 -4.78
CA ASN A 187 -31.66 -5.85 -4.94
C ASN A 187 -30.26 -5.82 -5.59
N ILE A 188 -29.38 -6.77 -5.29
CA ILE A 188 -28.04 -6.86 -5.88
C ILE A 188 -28.11 -7.32 -7.33
N TYR A 189 -28.99 -8.30 -7.62
CA TYR A 189 -29.26 -8.69 -9.00
C TYR A 189 -29.71 -7.49 -9.84
N HIS A 190 -30.65 -6.68 -9.33
CA HIS A 190 -31.10 -5.48 -10.03
C HIS A 190 -29.99 -4.45 -10.21
N TYR A 191 -29.20 -4.19 -9.17
CA TYR A 191 -28.05 -3.27 -9.23
C TYR A 191 -27.03 -3.68 -10.30
N VAL A 192 -26.58 -4.94 -10.30
CA VAL A 192 -25.61 -5.45 -11.28
C VAL A 192 -26.18 -5.33 -12.70
N GLN A 193 -27.44 -5.76 -12.91
CA GLN A 193 -28.09 -5.67 -14.22
C GLN A 193 -28.25 -4.22 -14.71
N GLN A 194 -28.58 -3.29 -13.82
CA GLN A 194 -28.69 -1.87 -14.15
C GLN A 194 -27.33 -1.31 -14.53
N SER A 195 -26.30 -1.54 -13.71
CA SER A 195 -24.95 -1.03 -13.94
C SER A 195 -24.37 -1.54 -15.28
N LEU A 196 -24.50 -2.84 -15.58
CA LEU A 196 -24.05 -3.39 -16.87
C LEU A 196 -24.76 -2.78 -18.07
N LYS A 197 -26.07 -2.49 -17.97
CA LYS A 197 -26.83 -1.83 -19.05
C LYS A 197 -26.43 -0.38 -19.23
N GLU A 198 -26.21 0.35 -18.14
CA GLU A 198 -25.72 1.74 -18.17
C GLU A 198 -24.33 1.82 -18.80
N LYS A 199 -23.41 0.94 -18.40
CA LYS A 199 -22.07 0.84 -19.01
C LYS A 199 -22.11 0.52 -20.48
N LYS A 200 -22.99 -0.38 -20.91
CA LYS A 200 -23.18 -0.69 -22.34
C LYS A 200 -23.53 0.58 -23.15
N LEU A 201 -24.39 1.44 -22.60
CA LEU A 201 -24.74 2.72 -23.24
C LEU A 201 -23.56 3.70 -23.23
N ILE A 202 -22.82 3.79 -22.13
CA ILE A 202 -21.64 4.66 -22.04
C ILE A 202 -20.55 4.21 -23.02
N TYR A 203 -20.26 2.91 -23.10
CA TYR A 203 -19.26 2.38 -24.04
C TYR A 203 -19.65 2.62 -25.50
N TYR A 204 -20.92 2.40 -25.83
CA TYR A 204 -21.46 2.73 -27.14
C TYR A 204 -21.26 4.22 -27.48
N ALA A 205 -21.52 5.10 -26.53
CA ALA A 205 -21.29 6.53 -26.70
C ALA A 205 -19.81 6.88 -26.86
N VAL A 206 -18.92 6.29 -26.05
CA VAL A 206 -17.47 6.52 -26.15
C VAL A 206 -16.92 6.07 -27.50
N GLU A 207 -17.41 4.95 -28.03
CA GLU A 207 -16.98 4.41 -29.33
C GLU A 207 -17.45 5.27 -30.52
N HIS A 208 -18.68 5.78 -30.47
CA HIS A 208 -19.31 6.43 -31.63
C HIS A 208 -19.39 7.96 -31.56
N LEU A 209 -19.42 8.54 -30.36
CA LEU A 209 -19.54 9.97 -30.11
C LEU A 209 -18.24 10.57 -29.55
N GLY A 210 -17.27 9.72 -29.19
CA GLY A 210 -16.01 10.13 -28.60
C GLY A 210 -16.10 10.41 -27.10
N GLY A 211 -14.98 10.83 -26.52
CA GLY A 211 -14.82 11.07 -25.08
C GLY A 211 -14.15 9.91 -24.34
N THR A 212 -14.08 10.05 -23.01
CA THR A 212 -13.45 9.07 -22.12
C THR A 212 -14.44 8.54 -21.10
N PHE A 213 -14.24 7.30 -20.68
CA PHE A 213 -14.92 6.70 -19.55
C PHE A 213 -13.93 5.85 -18.78
N ASN A 214 -13.71 6.21 -17.52
CA ASN A 214 -12.94 5.41 -16.58
C ASN A 214 -13.95 4.57 -15.82
N ASP A 215 -13.99 3.28 -16.11
CA ASP A 215 -14.93 2.38 -15.46
C ASP A 215 -14.48 2.12 -14.02
N PRO A 216 -15.30 2.44 -13.03
CA PRO A 216 -14.93 2.29 -11.63
C PRO A 216 -14.92 0.83 -11.15
N ASP A 217 -15.58 -0.08 -11.88
CA ASP A 217 -15.69 -1.47 -11.44
C ASP A 217 -14.77 -2.42 -12.23
N LEU A 218 -14.10 -3.27 -11.46
CA LEU A 218 -13.22 -4.33 -11.95
C LEU A 218 -14.00 -5.54 -12.48
N TRP A 219 -15.23 -5.76 -12.01
CA TRP A 219 -16.11 -6.88 -12.39
C TRP A 219 -16.87 -6.69 -13.72
N THR A 220 -16.66 -5.58 -14.43
CA THR A 220 -17.31 -5.35 -15.73
C THR A 220 -16.82 -6.38 -16.75
N SER A 221 -17.75 -7.15 -17.33
CA SER A 221 -17.43 -8.17 -18.33
C SER A 221 -16.65 -7.61 -19.52
N ASP A 222 -15.57 -8.29 -19.89
CA ASP A 222 -14.78 -8.03 -21.10
C ASP A 222 -15.63 -8.04 -22.37
N GLU A 223 -16.77 -8.73 -22.41
CA GLU A 223 -17.66 -8.73 -23.57
C GLU A 223 -18.33 -7.37 -23.82
N LEU A 224 -18.50 -6.56 -22.78
CA LEU A 224 -19.15 -5.24 -22.88
C LEU A 224 -18.17 -4.11 -23.21
N ILE A 225 -16.88 -4.31 -22.97
CA ILE A 225 -15.86 -3.29 -23.16
C ILE A 225 -15.43 -3.30 -24.65
N PRO A 226 -15.45 -2.17 -25.37
CA PRO A 226 -14.93 -2.11 -26.74
C PRO A 226 -13.43 -2.42 -26.80
N GLU A 227 -12.96 -3.06 -27.88
CA GLU A 227 -11.54 -3.46 -28.03
C GLU A 227 -10.56 -2.29 -27.88
N SER A 228 -10.94 -1.09 -28.36
CA SER A 228 -10.14 0.13 -28.20
C SER A 228 -9.92 0.52 -26.73
N GLN A 229 -10.91 0.27 -25.87
CA GLN A 229 -10.84 0.52 -24.43
C GLN A 229 -10.22 -0.65 -23.66
N LYS A 230 -10.35 -1.90 -24.15
CA LYS A 230 -9.65 -3.05 -23.56
C LYS A 230 -8.15 -2.89 -23.65
N GLN A 231 -7.64 -2.42 -24.78
CA GLN A 231 -6.21 -2.18 -24.96
C GLN A 231 -5.70 -1.10 -23.98
N LYS A 232 -6.44 0.00 -23.86
CA LYS A 232 -6.13 1.06 -22.90
C LYS A 232 -6.20 0.57 -21.44
N ARG A 233 -7.23 -0.21 -21.07
CA ARG A 233 -7.31 -0.87 -19.76
C ARG A 233 -6.17 -1.83 -19.52
N ARG A 234 -5.75 -2.62 -20.50
CA ARG A 234 -4.60 -3.52 -20.36
C ARG A 234 -3.32 -2.74 -20.13
N GLU A 235 -3.13 -1.63 -20.82
CA GLU A 235 -1.98 -0.73 -20.62
C GLU A 235 -2.02 -0.05 -19.25
N ASP A 236 -3.20 0.41 -18.81
CA ASP A 236 -3.39 1.03 -17.50
C ASP A 236 -3.32 0.00 -16.37
N GLN A 237 -3.82 -1.22 -16.57
CA GLN A 237 -3.65 -2.37 -15.66
C GLN A 237 -2.22 -2.89 -15.65
N GLU A 238 -1.49 -2.85 -16.76
CA GLU A 238 -0.08 -3.24 -16.80
C GLU A 238 0.78 -2.20 -16.07
N LYS A 239 0.47 -0.91 -16.22
CA LYS A 239 1.03 0.17 -15.39
C LYS A 239 0.64 0.01 -13.92
N GLN A 240 -0.64 -0.20 -13.62
CA GLN A 240 -1.10 -0.44 -12.25
C GLN A 240 -0.55 -1.74 -11.68
N ARG A 241 -0.28 -2.79 -12.46
CA ARG A 241 0.30 -4.05 -11.98
C ARG A 241 1.81 -3.92 -11.80
N LEU A 242 2.48 -3.08 -12.59
CA LEU A 242 3.82 -2.58 -12.29
C LEU A 242 3.83 -1.72 -11.00
N GLU A 243 2.71 -1.10 -10.63
CA GLU A 243 2.52 -0.32 -9.40
C GLU A 243 1.97 -1.15 -8.20
N ASN A 244 1.22 -2.25 -8.43
CA ASN A 244 0.44 -3.03 -7.45
C ASN A 244 1.00 -4.44 -7.17
N LEU A 245 2.17 -4.81 -7.70
CA LEU A 245 2.91 -6.00 -7.24
C LEU A 245 3.33 -5.91 -5.73
N ASP A 246 2.96 -4.81 -5.07
CA ASP A 246 3.24 -4.40 -3.70
C ASP A 246 2.31 -4.97 -2.60
N VAL A 247 1.25 -5.74 -2.90
CA VAL A 247 0.33 -6.20 -1.83
C VAL A 247 -0.24 -7.59 -2.10
N GLU A 248 0.26 -8.62 -1.39
CA GLU A 248 -0.50 -9.75 -0.79
C GLU A 248 0.43 -10.85 -0.19
N GLN A 249 0.08 -11.31 1.03
CA GLN A 249 0.67 -12.38 1.88
C GLN A 249 -0.43 -13.45 2.17
N PRO A 250 -0.19 -14.67 2.75
CA PRO A 250 0.97 -15.17 3.51
C PRO A 250 1.43 -16.64 3.25
N GLU A 251 2.50 -17.03 3.98
CA GLU A 251 2.97 -18.39 4.38
C GLU A 251 3.98 -19.19 3.52
N GLN A 252 5.26 -19.17 3.96
CA GLN A 252 6.11 -20.31 4.37
C GLN A 252 7.60 -19.90 4.36
N ARG A 253 8.28 -19.97 5.52
CA ARG A 253 9.71 -19.61 5.69
C ARG A 253 10.60 -20.83 5.44
N GLY A 254 11.38 -20.82 4.36
CA GLY A 254 12.30 -21.90 3.98
C GLY A 254 13.71 -21.77 4.57
N PRO A 255 14.55 -22.84 4.51
CA PRO A 255 15.95 -22.81 4.96
C PRO A 255 16.89 -22.11 3.96
N LEU A 256 17.89 -21.39 4.47
CA LEU A 256 18.86 -20.61 3.69
C LEU A 256 19.96 -21.50 3.05
N PHE A 257 20.26 -21.26 1.76
CA PHE A 257 21.26 -22.00 0.96
C PHE A 257 22.62 -21.28 0.81
N PHE A 258 23.12 -20.58 1.83
CA PHE A 258 24.39 -19.85 1.75
C PHE A 258 25.44 -20.43 2.71
N GLU A 259 26.57 -20.91 2.18
CA GLU A 259 27.70 -21.40 2.97
C GLU A 259 28.38 -20.25 3.74
N GLY A 260 28.63 -20.45 5.04
CA GLY A 260 29.37 -19.50 5.89
C GLY A 260 28.57 -18.29 6.41
N LEU A 261 27.32 -18.12 5.99
CA LEU A 261 26.41 -17.10 6.49
C LEU A 261 25.84 -17.51 7.85
N THR A 262 25.87 -16.61 8.83
CA THR A 262 25.30 -16.88 10.17
C THR A 262 24.26 -15.84 10.53
N ILE A 263 23.15 -16.25 11.14
CA ILE A 263 22.15 -15.32 11.70
C ILE A 263 22.58 -14.99 13.12
N THR A 264 22.92 -13.73 13.38
CA THR A 264 23.33 -13.27 14.72
C THR A 264 22.15 -12.73 15.52
N GLN A 265 21.16 -12.15 14.85
CA GLN A 265 19.89 -11.76 15.47
C GLN A 265 18.71 -12.09 14.57
N ASP A 266 17.70 -12.75 15.13
CA ASP A 266 16.48 -13.13 14.43
C ASP A 266 15.30 -12.17 14.71
N SER A 267 14.15 -12.44 14.07
CA SER A 267 12.92 -11.66 14.21
C SER A 267 12.40 -11.52 15.65
N ARG A 268 12.70 -12.48 16.55
CA ARG A 268 12.28 -12.43 17.95
C ARG A 268 13.16 -11.46 18.73
N GLN A 269 14.47 -11.53 18.51
CA GLN A 269 15.44 -10.65 19.16
C GLN A 269 15.29 -9.19 18.69
N LEU A 270 14.87 -8.98 17.44
CA LEU A 270 14.68 -7.65 16.83
C LEU A 270 13.25 -7.11 16.92
N ASN A 271 12.37 -7.81 17.64
CA ASN A 271 10.97 -7.42 17.86
C ASN A 271 10.25 -7.03 16.56
N GLY A 272 10.36 -7.87 15.52
CA GLY A 272 9.75 -7.62 14.21
C GLY A 272 9.86 -8.80 13.25
N SER A 273 8.73 -9.19 12.66
CA SER A 273 8.60 -10.42 11.84
C SER A 273 9.43 -10.42 10.55
N GLN A 274 9.84 -9.24 10.06
CA GLN A 274 10.63 -9.06 8.83
C GLN A 274 12.01 -8.41 9.12
N ARG A 275 12.58 -8.70 10.29
CA ARG A 275 13.90 -8.19 10.71
C ARG A 275 14.86 -9.34 10.94
N VAL A 276 16.10 -9.19 10.46
CA VAL A 276 17.17 -10.18 10.64
C VAL A 276 18.52 -9.49 10.52
N VAL A 277 19.52 -9.98 11.25
CA VAL A 277 20.92 -9.59 11.11
C VAL A 277 21.73 -10.82 10.70
N PHE A 278 22.50 -10.66 9.62
CA PHE A 278 23.43 -11.65 9.14
C PHE A 278 24.86 -11.22 9.40
N ASP A 279 25.69 -12.17 9.82
CA ASP A 279 27.14 -12.01 9.91
C ASP A 279 27.83 -12.81 8.78
N ARG A 280 29.00 -12.31 8.35
CA ARG A 280 29.86 -12.86 7.28
C ARG A 280 29.20 -12.92 5.91
N VAL A 281 28.43 -11.88 5.57
CA VAL A 281 27.88 -11.71 4.20
C VAL A 281 29.01 -11.58 3.18
N LEU A 282 30.11 -10.90 3.54
CA LEU A 282 31.35 -10.79 2.76
C LEU A 282 32.55 -11.24 3.59
N THR A 283 33.65 -11.56 2.91
CA THR A 283 34.96 -11.80 3.55
C THR A 283 35.67 -10.50 3.90
N ASP A 284 36.58 -10.53 4.89
CA ASP A 284 37.36 -9.36 5.31
C ASP A 284 38.15 -8.72 4.16
N SER A 285 38.66 -9.54 3.22
CA SER A 285 39.33 -9.05 2.02
C SER A 285 38.38 -8.29 1.10
N GLU A 286 37.17 -8.81 0.89
CA GLU A 286 36.17 -8.17 0.04
C GLU A 286 35.72 -6.83 0.65
N CYS A 287 35.50 -6.79 1.98
CA CYS A 287 35.18 -5.54 2.68
C CYS A 287 36.29 -4.49 2.51
N LYS A 288 37.56 -4.88 2.66
CA LYS A 288 38.71 -3.98 2.47
C LYS A 288 38.83 -3.43 1.04
N ASP A 289 38.54 -4.26 0.03
CA ASP A 289 38.58 -3.84 -1.37
C ASP A 289 37.43 -2.87 -1.71
N ILE A 290 36.20 -3.10 -1.20
CA ILE A 290 35.09 -2.15 -1.36
C ILE A 290 35.36 -0.85 -0.60
N LEU A 291 35.95 -0.90 0.60
CA LEU A 291 36.38 0.31 1.32
C LEU A 291 37.43 1.12 0.56
N ARG A 292 38.36 0.44 -0.14
CA ARG A 292 39.34 1.12 -1.00
C ARG A 292 38.63 1.86 -2.14
N LEU A 293 37.63 1.24 -2.76
CA LEU A 293 36.80 1.86 -3.79
C LEU A 293 36.11 3.13 -3.26
N ALA A 294 35.49 3.06 -2.07
CA ALA A 294 34.84 4.20 -1.44
C ALA A 294 35.80 5.38 -1.27
N LYS A 295 37.00 5.13 -0.72
CA LYS A 295 38.04 6.15 -0.51
C LYS A 295 38.57 6.75 -1.82
N ALA A 296 38.73 5.94 -2.85
CA ALA A 296 39.19 6.42 -4.16
C ALA A 296 38.12 7.28 -4.87
N ALA A 297 36.84 7.02 -4.62
CA ALA A 297 35.72 7.76 -5.21
C ALA A 297 35.26 8.98 -4.38
N GLY A 298 35.69 9.11 -3.12
CA GLY A 298 35.24 10.15 -2.18
C GLY A 298 35.45 11.61 -2.61
N GLY A 299 36.26 11.86 -3.66
CA GLY A 299 36.42 13.19 -4.25
C GLY A 299 35.46 13.54 -5.41
N THR A 300 34.69 12.57 -5.94
CA THR A 300 33.90 12.71 -7.17
C THR A 300 32.44 12.22 -7.05
N GLY A 301 31.99 11.87 -5.84
CA GLY A 301 30.70 11.27 -5.55
C GLY A 301 29.51 12.24 -5.48
N ASP A 302 28.32 11.74 -5.82
CA ASP A 302 27.04 12.46 -5.78
C ASP A 302 26.62 12.71 -4.33
N SER A 303 27.03 13.86 -3.78
CA SER A 303 26.36 14.44 -2.61
C SER A 303 24.90 14.75 -2.98
N TYR A 304 23.92 14.40 -2.14
CA TYR A 304 22.51 14.78 -2.33
C TYR A 304 22.42 16.27 -2.70
N ARG A 305 22.19 16.56 -3.99
CA ARG A 305 22.12 17.93 -4.55
C ARG A 305 23.32 18.83 -4.16
N GLY A 306 24.53 18.27 -4.06
CA GLY A 306 25.76 19.02 -3.78
C GLY A 306 25.95 19.49 -2.32
N ARG A 307 25.10 19.04 -1.36
CA ARG A 307 25.26 19.34 0.06
C ARG A 307 26.25 18.37 0.71
N ARG A 308 27.33 18.89 1.30
CA ARG A 308 28.38 18.10 1.99
C ARG A 308 27.91 17.36 3.25
N SER A 309 26.74 17.74 3.77
CA SER A 309 26.21 17.33 5.08
C SER A 309 24.67 17.29 5.04
N PRO A 310 24.06 16.23 4.47
CA PRO A 310 22.61 16.20 4.18
C PRO A 310 21.73 15.96 5.41
N HIS A 311 22.24 15.32 6.47
CA HIS A 311 21.47 14.98 7.66
C HIS A 311 21.84 15.81 8.90
N THR A 312 23.14 15.99 9.16
CA THR A 312 23.62 16.88 10.25
C THR A 312 24.86 17.65 9.79
N PRO A 313 25.10 18.89 10.28
CA PRO A 313 26.30 19.64 9.94
C PRO A 313 27.60 19.01 10.50
N HIS A 314 27.47 18.09 11.45
CA HIS A 314 28.56 17.46 12.20
C HIS A 314 29.14 16.21 11.51
N GLU A 315 28.70 15.90 10.29
CA GLU A 315 29.23 14.81 9.49
C GLU A 315 29.47 15.22 8.03
N ARG A 316 30.40 14.53 7.39
CA ARG A 316 30.61 14.54 5.95
C ARG A 316 29.98 13.30 5.34
N PHE A 317 29.27 13.50 4.23
CA PHE A 317 28.60 12.43 3.51
C PHE A 317 29.14 12.31 2.09
N GLU A 318 29.63 11.14 1.74
CA GLU A 318 30.12 10.81 0.39
C GLU A 318 29.38 9.59 -0.13
N GLY A 319 28.90 9.66 -1.37
CA GLY A 319 28.05 8.66 -1.98
C GLY A 319 28.59 8.19 -3.33
N LEU A 320 28.58 6.87 -3.56
CA LEU A 320 28.97 6.24 -4.81
C LEU A 320 27.91 5.23 -5.27
N THR A 321 27.25 5.51 -6.38
CA THR A 321 26.34 4.56 -7.03
C THR A 321 27.11 3.52 -7.85
N VAL A 322 26.50 2.35 -8.07
CA VAL A 322 27.12 1.29 -8.88
C VAL A 322 27.44 1.77 -10.31
N LEU A 323 26.51 2.51 -10.94
CA LEU A 323 26.72 3.06 -12.27
C LEU A 323 27.93 4.02 -12.29
N LYS A 324 28.03 4.91 -11.29
CA LYS A 324 29.15 5.83 -11.19
C LYS A 324 30.48 5.12 -10.93
N ALA A 325 30.49 4.08 -10.10
CA ALA A 325 31.67 3.25 -9.88
C ALA A 325 32.17 2.59 -11.18
N LEU A 326 31.25 2.10 -12.02
CA LEU A 326 31.57 1.53 -13.32
C LEU A 326 32.10 2.58 -14.31
N GLN A 327 31.52 3.78 -14.33
CA GLN A 327 32.02 4.90 -15.14
C GLN A 327 33.44 5.30 -14.73
N LEU A 328 33.68 5.47 -13.42
CA LEU A 328 35.02 5.76 -12.90
C LEU A 328 36.02 4.65 -13.22
N ALA A 329 35.57 3.39 -13.25
CA ALA A 329 36.42 2.27 -13.64
C ALA A 329 36.75 2.29 -15.14
N GLN A 330 35.77 2.66 -15.97
CA GLN A 330 35.94 2.82 -17.42
C GLN A 330 36.92 3.96 -17.75
N ASP A 331 36.90 5.03 -16.96
CA ASP A 331 37.82 6.17 -17.07
C ASP A 331 39.20 5.88 -16.44
N GLY A 332 39.40 4.70 -15.83
CA GLY A 332 40.65 4.30 -15.19
C GLY A 332 40.93 4.93 -13.83
N ALA A 333 39.97 5.67 -13.26
CA ALA A 333 40.10 6.34 -11.97
C ALA A 333 39.99 5.37 -10.77
N VAL A 334 39.25 4.27 -10.93
CA VAL A 334 39.13 3.20 -9.92
C VAL A 334 39.36 1.83 -10.55
N ASN A 335 39.72 0.84 -9.73
CA ASN A 335 39.92 -0.53 -10.21
C ASN A 335 38.58 -1.16 -10.60
N TRP A 336 38.47 -1.65 -11.84
CA TRP A 336 37.31 -2.40 -12.33
C TRP A 336 36.94 -3.59 -11.44
N ARG A 337 37.92 -4.28 -10.83
CA ARG A 337 37.65 -5.41 -9.93
C ARG A 337 36.87 -4.97 -8.70
N ASP A 338 37.22 -3.81 -8.13
CA ASP A 338 36.57 -3.29 -6.92
C ASP A 338 35.15 -2.79 -7.25
N ALA A 339 34.96 -2.12 -8.40
CA ALA A 339 33.63 -1.72 -8.88
C ALA A 339 32.72 -2.92 -9.20
N LYS A 340 33.27 -3.98 -9.80
CA LYS A 340 32.57 -5.24 -10.03
C LYS A 340 32.20 -5.93 -8.71
N LEU A 341 33.10 -5.90 -7.73
CA LEU A 341 32.87 -6.47 -6.41
C LEU A 341 31.70 -5.78 -5.69
N LEU A 342 31.58 -4.44 -5.80
CA LEU A 342 30.42 -3.70 -5.25
C LEU A 342 29.08 -4.21 -5.83
N LEU A 343 29.01 -4.44 -7.15
CA LEU A 343 27.82 -5.02 -7.80
C LEU A 343 27.56 -6.45 -7.31
N GLN A 344 28.61 -7.28 -7.19
CA GLN A 344 28.48 -8.67 -6.73
C GLN A 344 28.02 -8.75 -5.27
N ALA A 345 28.55 -7.89 -4.39
CA ALA A 345 28.14 -7.78 -3.00
C ALA A 345 26.66 -7.34 -2.88
N SER A 346 26.25 -6.40 -3.74
CA SER A 346 24.85 -5.96 -3.83
C SER A 346 23.95 -7.14 -4.21
N GLU A 347 24.25 -7.83 -5.31
CA GLU A 347 23.49 -9.00 -5.78
C GLU A 347 23.46 -10.14 -4.77
N LYS A 348 24.57 -10.39 -4.07
CA LYS A 348 24.63 -11.39 -2.99
C LYS A 348 23.65 -11.03 -1.88
N SER A 349 23.63 -9.77 -1.45
CA SER A 349 22.72 -9.26 -0.41
C SER A 349 21.25 -9.40 -0.84
N ARG A 350 20.91 -9.02 -2.09
CA ARG A 350 19.56 -9.19 -2.65
C ARG A 350 19.11 -10.65 -2.66
N LYS A 351 19.99 -11.57 -3.06
CA LYS A 351 19.69 -13.02 -3.07
C LYS A 351 19.47 -13.56 -1.66
N ILE A 352 20.22 -13.10 -0.67
CA ILE A 352 20.04 -13.49 0.74
C ILE A 352 18.67 -13.03 1.25
N VAL A 353 18.34 -11.74 1.07
CA VAL A 353 17.04 -11.16 1.49
C VAL A 353 15.88 -11.88 0.79
N GLN A 354 15.99 -12.09 -0.53
CA GLN A 354 14.99 -12.80 -1.33
C GLN A 354 14.78 -14.24 -0.83
N SER A 355 15.87 -14.97 -0.57
CA SER A 355 15.80 -16.34 -0.07
C SER A 355 15.20 -16.42 1.33
N TYR A 356 15.45 -15.43 2.19
CA TYR A 356 15.04 -15.46 3.58
C TYR A 356 13.59 -15.00 3.79
N PHE A 357 13.20 -13.90 3.16
CA PHE A 357 11.90 -13.26 3.41
C PHE A 357 10.84 -13.60 2.37
N THR A 358 11.22 -13.86 1.12
CA THR A 358 10.27 -14.01 -0.01
C THR A 358 10.65 -15.16 -0.95
N PRO A 359 10.77 -16.41 -0.45
CA PRO A 359 11.08 -17.55 -1.29
C PRO A 359 10.05 -17.68 -2.43
N GLY A 360 10.53 -17.71 -3.67
CA GLY A 360 9.67 -17.79 -4.87
C GLY A 360 9.28 -16.46 -5.51
N LYS A 361 9.44 -15.31 -4.83
CA LYS A 361 9.31 -13.98 -5.46
C LYS A 361 10.69 -13.41 -5.80
N LYS A 362 10.80 -12.65 -6.90
CA LYS A 362 12.07 -12.04 -7.34
C LYS A 362 12.17 -10.62 -6.82
N LEU A 363 13.21 -10.31 -6.04
CA LEU A 363 13.48 -8.93 -5.63
C LEU A 363 14.28 -8.21 -6.70
N HIS A 364 14.00 -6.91 -6.88
CA HIS A 364 14.68 -6.01 -7.80
C HIS A 364 15.30 -4.84 -7.02
N PHE A 365 16.40 -4.27 -7.51
CA PHE A 365 16.99 -3.08 -6.88
C PHE A 365 16.17 -1.84 -7.25
N SER A 366 15.68 -1.11 -6.25
CA SER A 366 15.30 0.29 -6.43
C SER A 366 16.53 1.16 -6.64
N PHE A 367 17.53 1.01 -5.77
CA PHE A 367 18.82 1.67 -5.88
C PHE A 367 19.85 0.91 -5.03
N THR A 368 21.13 1.13 -5.33
CA THR A 368 22.24 0.71 -4.47
C THR A 368 23.22 1.86 -4.33
N HIS A 369 23.56 2.18 -3.09
CA HIS A 369 24.42 3.31 -2.78
C HIS A 369 25.49 2.88 -1.77
N LEU A 370 26.76 3.00 -2.17
CA LEU A 370 27.88 2.90 -1.24
C LEU A 370 28.09 4.27 -0.59
N VAL A 371 27.95 4.34 0.73
CA VAL A 371 27.99 5.59 1.48
C VAL A 371 29.10 5.57 2.50
N CYS A 372 29.89 6.64 2.55
CA CYS A 372 30.84 6.92 3.61
C CYS A 372 30.33 8.09 4.45
N ARG A 373 30.18 7.88 5.76
CA ARG A 373 29.82 8.91 6.74
C ARG A 373 31.02 9.14 7.64
N THR A 374 31.57 10.35 7.63
CA THR A 374 32.75 10.71 8.44
C THR A 374 32.36 11.78 9.44
N ALA A 375 32.54 11.52 10.73
CA ALA A 375 32.31 12.50 11.78
C ALA A 375 33.31 13.66 11.67
N VAL A 376 32.86 14.89 11.93
CA VAL A 376 33.75 16.04 12.05
C VAL A 376 34.47 15.97 13.41
N GLU A 377 35.80 16.02 13.38
CA GLU A 377 36.64 15.98 14.59
C GLU A 377 36.30 17.11 15.56
N GLY A 378 36.15 16.78 16.84
CA GLY A 378 35.87 17.75 17.91
C GLY A 378 34.41 18.17 18.06
N GLU A 379 33.49 17.65 17.23
CA GLU A 379 32.05 18.01 17.26
C GLU A 379 31.12 16.87 17.72
N GLN A 380 31.68 15.77 18.26
CA GLN A 380 30.90 14.57 18.64
C GLN A 380 30.73 14.39 20.15
N ASP A 381 31.50 15.08 20.98
CA ASP A 381 31.46 14.91 22.42
C ASP A 381 30.16 15.50 23.01
N ASP A 382 29.53 14.78 23.95
CA ASP A 382 28.32 15.15 24.70
C ASP A 382 27.04 15.42 23.86
N ARG A 383 26.98 14.92 22.64
CA ARG A 383 25.79 15.00 21.78
C ARG A 383 24.71 13.99 22.17
N MET A 384 23.46 14.48 22.20
CA MET A 384 22.25 13.70 22.50
C MET A 384 21.28 13.63 21.30
N ASP A 385 21.61 14.31 20.20
CA ASP A 385 20.82 14.33 18.98
C ASP A 385 21.11 13.12 18.07
N LEU A 386 20.13 12.73 17.26
CA LEU A 386 20.27 11.61 16.32
C LEU A 386 21.02 12.07 15.07
N SER A 387 22.03 11.30 14.66
CA SER A 387 22.79 11.53 13.41
C SER A 387 21.95 11.30 12.15
N HIS A 388 20.85 10.55 12.26
CA HIS A 388 19.82 10.41 11.24
C HIS A 388 18.47 10.35 11.96
N PRO A 389 17.55 11.31 11.75
CA PRO A 389 16.23 11.27 12.34
C PRO A 389 15.49 9.96 12.06
N VAL A 390 14.61 9.57 13.00
CA VAL A 390 13.72 8.42 12.81
C VAL A 390 12.83 8.67 11.59
N HIS A 391 12.83 7.71 10.67
CA HIS A 391 12.04 7.75 9.46
C HIS A 391 11.67 6.32 9.04
N ALA A 392 10.76 6.23 8.08
CA ALA A 392 10.46 5.00 7.38
C ALA A 392 10.88 5.14 5.90
N ASP A 393 11.43 4.07 5.33
CA ASP A 393 12.01 4.12 3.97
C ASP A 393 10.97 4.07 2.85
N ASN A 394 9.80 3.51 3.14
CA ASN A 394 8.74 3.24 2.15
C ASN A 394 7.38 3.85 2.50
N CYS A 395 7.30 4.66 3.56
CA CYS A 395 6.08 5.33 3.96
C CYS A 395 6.40 6.68 4.64
N LEU A 396 5.39 7.54 4.72
CA LEU A 396 5.44 8.73 5.55
C LEU A 396 5.06 8.32 6.98
N LEU A 397 6.04 8.33 7.88
CA LEU A 397 5.81 8.00 9.29
C LEU A 397 5.06 9.16 9.98
N ASP A 398 3.89 8.88 10.56
CA ASP A 398 3.15 9.79 11.46
C ASP A 398 3.23 9.25 12.90
N PRO A 399 4.15 9.80 13.72
CA PRO A 399 4.35 9.41 15.11
C PRO A 399 3.11 9.57 16.01
N GLU A 400 2.25 10.54 15.73
CA GLU A 400 1.10 10.87 16.58
C GLU A 400 -0.08 9.96 16.28
N GLY A 401 -0.32 9.70 14.98
CA GLY A 401 -1.33 8.74 14.52
C GLY A 401 -0.94 7.28 14.72
N LYS A 402 0.35 7.01 15.03
CA LYS A 402 0.95 5.66 14.99
C LYS A 402 0.66 4.98 13.64
N GLU A 403 0.78 5.75 12.57
CA GLU A 403 0.49 5.30 11.20
C GLU A 403 1.70 5.53 10.30
N CYS A 404 1.78 4.72 9.25
CA CYS A 404 2.87 4.72 8.28
C CYS A 404 2.22 4.72 6.90
N TRP A 405 2.08 5.93 6.34
CA TRP A 405 1.28 6.18 5.14
C TRP A 405 2.07 5.80 3.90
N LYS A 406 1.64 4.75 3.21
CA LYS A 406 2.17 4.40 1.90
C LYS A 406 1.45 5.25 0.85
N GLU A 407 1.97 6.44 0.62
CA GLU A 407 1.52 7.34 -0.44
C GLU A 407 2.67 8.24 -0.92
N PRO A 408 2.63 8.77 -2.15
CA PRO A 408 3.64 9.73 -2.61
C PRO A 408 3.72 10.94 -1.66
N PRO A 409 4.93 11.45 -1.33
CA PRO A 409 6.21 11.21 -1.99
C PRO A 409 7.01 10.02 -1.44
N ALA A 410 6.44 9.17 -0.58
CA ALA A 410 7.15 8.00 -0.09
C ALA A 410 7.43 7.00 -1.22
N TYR A 411 8.57 6.31 -1.13
CA TYR A 411 8.95 5.27 -2.08
C TYR A 411 8.22 3.96 -1.75
N MET A 412 6.91 3.92 -2.00
CA MET A 412 6.02 2.82 -1.61
C MET A 412 6.44 1.45 -2.17
N TYR A 413 7.04 1.45 -3.35
CA TYR A 413 7.57 0.28 -4.07
C TYR A 413 8.84 -0.35 -3.45
N ARG A 414 9.28 0.12 -2.29
CA ARG A 414 10.43 -0.46 -1.57
C ARG A 414 9.94 -1.47 -0.54
N ASP A 415 10.17 -2.74 -0.82
CA ASP A 415 9.83 -3.85 0.08
C ASP A 415 10.80 -4.03 1.24
N TYR A 416 12.10 -3.98 0.94
CA TYR A 416 13.17 -4.31 1.87
C TYR A 416 14.33 -3.32 1.77
N SER A 417 14.84 -2.90 2.93
CA SER A 417 16.08 -2.14 3.05
C SER A 417 17.18 -3.05 3.59
N GLY A 418 18.28 -3.15 2.86
CA GLY A 418 19.48 -3.88 3.28
C GLY A 418 20.63 -2.92 3.52
N ILE A 419 21.22 -2.97 4.72
CA ILE A 419 22.40 -2.18 5.08
C ILE A 419 23.55 -3.15 5.32
N LEU A 420 24.60 -3.03 4.50
CA LEU A 420 25.82 -3.82 4.64
C LEU A 420 26.93 -2.95 5.22
N TYR A 421 27.26 -3.18 6.49
CA TYR A 421 28.39 -2.53 7.14
C TYR A 421 29.71 -3.15 6.64
N LEU A 422 30.68 -2.30 6.31
CA LEU A 422 31.96 -2.71 5.72
C LEU A 422 33.16 -2.52 6.65
N ASN A 423 32.99 -1.74 7.73
CA ASN A 423 34.01 -1.40 8.70
C ASN A 423 33.42 -1.40 10.12
N ASP A 424 34.28 -1.55 11.11
CA ASP A 424 33.96 -1.62 12.55
C ASP A 424 34.75 -0.59 13.37
N ASP A 425 35.56 0.25 12.71
CA ASP A 425 36.44 1.25 13.32
C ASP A 425 35.74 2.59 13.61
N PHE A 426 34.53 2.53 14.19
CA PHE A 426 33.79 3.73 14.60
C PHE A 426 33.08 3.55 15.95
N LYS A 427 32.82 4.67 16.62
CA LYS A 427 32.11 4.73 17.90
C LYS A 427 30.78 5.47 17.71
N GLY A 428 29.68 4.88 18.19
CA GLY A 428 28.32 5.38 17.94
C GLY A 428 27.74 4.81 16.65
N GLY A 429 26.77 5.51 16.04
CA GLY A 429 26.16 5.09 14.77
C GLY A 429 25.24 3.86 14.88
N GLU A 430 24.74 3.57 16.08
CA GLU A 430 23.86 2.43 16.35
C GLU A 430 22.56 2.54 15.54
N LEU A 431 22.15 1.42 14.94
CA LEU A 431 20.87 1.33 14.26
C LEU A 431 19.82 0.86 15.27
N PHE A 432 18.67 1.51 15.31
CA PHE A 432 17.57 1.10 16.18
C PHE A 432 16.24 1.19 15.45
N PHE A 433 15.29 0.41 15.96
CA PHE A 433 13.92 0.39 15.51
C PHE A 433 13.04 0.98 16.59
N THR A 434 12.07 1.80 16.19
CA THR A 434 11.04 2.32 17.09
C THR A 434 9.69 1.69 16.79
N GLU A 435 8.73 1.86 17.69
CA GLU A 435 7.31 1.75 17.34
C GLU A 435 6.94 2.87 16.36
N LEU A 436 5.71 2.82 15.85
CA LEU A 436 5.18 3.84 14.95
C LEU A 436 5.13 5.23 15.60
N ASN A 437 5.27 5.33 16.92
CA ASN A 437 5.36 6.59 17.65
C ASN A 437 6.73 7.31 17.57
N ALA A 438 7.71 6.75 16.85
CA ALA A 438 9.07 7.27 16.66
C ALA A 438 9.90 7.53 17.95
N VAL A 439 9.40 7.18 19.13
CA VAL A 439 10.04 7.46 20.43
C VAL A 439 10.35 6.17 21.18
N THR A 440 9.43 5.20 21.19
CA THR A 440 9.63 3.94 21.91
C THR A 440 10.56 3.04 21.11
N VAL A 441 11.79 2.86 21.56
CA VAL A 441 12.74 1.92 20.95
C VAL A 441 12.28 0.48 21.23
N THR A 442 12.11 -0.30 20.17
CA THR A 442 11.62 -1.69 20.22
C THR A 442 12.74 -2.71 20.15
N ALA A 443 13.82 -2.37 19.45
CA ALA A 443 15.03 -3.15 19.32
C ALA A 443 16.17 -2.25 18.83
N SER A 444 17.39 -2.55 19.25
CA SER A 444 18.61 -1.94 18.72
C SER A 444 19.37 -2.98 17.90
N GLY A 445 19.57 -2.70 16.61
CA GLY A 445 20.48 -3.43 15.75
C GLY A 445 21.91 -2.94 15.96
N PHE A 446 22.68 -3.69 16.74
CA PHE A 446 24.06 -3.45 17.16
C PHE A 446 24.28 -2.26 18.09
N SER A 447 24.46 -2.60 19.37
CA SER A 447 25.19 -1.84 20.39
C SER A 447 26.22 -2.79 21.02
N GLU A 448 27.43 -2.30 21.28
CA GLU A 448 28.54 -3.00 21.96
C GLU A 448 29.14 -4.27 21.29
N TRP A 449 30.21 -4.09 20.49
CA TRP A 449 31.37 -4.97 20.66
C TRP A 449 32.29 -4.33 21.70
N ARG A 450 32.13 -4.75 22.96
CA ARG A 450 33.21 -4.57 23.94
C ARG A 450 34.39 -5.38 23.44
N THR A 451 35.50 -4.69 23.28
CA THR A 451 36.84 -5.23 23.08
C THR A 451 37.09 -6.42 24.00
N HIS A 452 37.11 -7.63 23.45
CA HIS A 452 37.82 -8.75 24.05
C HIS A 452 38.75 -9.40 23.02
N HIS A 453 39.93 -8.76 22.96
CA HIS A 453 41.27 -9.25 22.59
C HIS A 453 41.58 -9.45 21.11
#